data_AF-A0A2J6WQH5-F1
#
_entry.id   AF-A0A2J6WQH5-F1
#
_cell.length_a   1.000
_cell.length_b   1.000
_cell.length_c   1.000
_cell.angle_alpha   90.00
_cell.angle_beta   90.00
_cell.angle_gamma   90.00
#
_symmetry.space_group_name_H-M   'P 1'
#
loop_
_entity.id
_entity.type
_entity.pdbx_description
1 polymer ?
#
loop_
_entity_poly.entity_id
_entity_poly.type
_entity_poly.pdbx_seq_one_letter_code
_entity_poly.pdbx_strand_id
1 'polypeptide(L)'
;MRIPKSWVPYIANKIIENLLKKDMIEITVPKEQLLEEAEKLILDELMVEDRLNEEVRELLKKYEAEIERDKLDYRKLFEMTKQKLVKQRNLVL
;
A
#
# COMPACT_ATOMS: atom_id res chain seq x y z
N MET A 1 3.43 -1.73 8.22
CA MET A 1 1.96 -1.53 8.18
C MET A 1 1.48 -0.60 9.29
N ARG A 2 0.86 0.55 8.95
CA ARG A 2 0.25 1.51 9.91
C ARG A 2 -1.20 1.14 10.30
N ILE A 3 -1.78 0.10 9.69
CA ILE A 3 -3.16 -0.34 9.94
C ILE A 3 -3.18 -1.86 10.21
N PRO A 4 -3.78 -2.32 11.32
CA PRO A 4 -3.96 -3.75 11.56
C PRO A 4 -4.92 -4.36 10.53
N LYS A 5 -4.57 -5.53 9.97
CA LYS A 5 -5.44 -6.24 9.01
C LYS A 5 -6.85 -6.53 9.56
N SER A 6 -6.99 -6.64 10.88
CA SER A 6 -8.28 -6.83 11.57
C SER A 6 -9.24 -5.64 11.48
N TRP A 7 -8.74 -4.45 11.14
CA TRP A 7 -9.58 -3.25 10.97
C TRP A 7 -10.10 -3.09 9.54
N VAL A 8 -9.55 -3.83 8.57
CA VAL A 8 -9.94 -3.75 7.16
C VAL A 8 -11.43 -4.10 6.95
N PRO A 9 -11.99 -5.17 7.56
CA PRO A 9 -13.41 -5.48 7.45
C PRO A 9 -14.34 -4.36 7.93
N TYR A 10 -13.96 -3.75 9.06
CA TYR A 10 -14.73 -2.66 9.65
C TYR A 10 -14.71 -1.41 8.77
N ILE A 11 -13.55 -1.10 8.17
CA ILE A 11 -13.40 0.03 7.25
C ILE A 11 -14.17 -0.23 5.94
N ALA A 12 -14.04 -1.42 5.36
CA ALA A 12 -14.74 -1.82 4.14
C ALA A 12 -16.27 -1.68 4.30
N ASN A 13 -16.81 -2.22 5.40
CA ASN A 13 -18.24 -2.15 5.68
C ASN A 13 -18.72 -0.70 5.85
N LYS A 14 -17.96 0.13 6.57
CA LYS A 14 -18.29 1.55 6.79
C LYS A 14 -18.21 2.39 5.50
N ILE A 15 -17.30 2.05 4.58
CA ILE A 15 -17.20 2.67 3.26
C ILE A 15 -18.43 2.29 2.41
N ILE A 16 -18.77 1.00 2.35
CA ILE A 16 -19.93 0.50 1.62
C ILE A 16 -21.23 1.12 2.17
N GLU A 17 -21.41 1.17 3.48
CA GLU A 17 -22.57 1.83 4.10
C GLU A 17 -22.68 3.31 3.74
N ASN A 18 -21.56 4.03 3.70
CA ASN A 18 -21.57 5.45 3.31
C ASN A 18 -21.87 5.64 1.82
N LEU A 19 -21.33 4.78 0.95
CA LEU A 19 -21.59 4.82 -0.48
C LEU A 19 -23.07 4.53 -0.78
N LEU A 20 -23.66 3.58 -0.04
CA LEU A 20 -25.10 3.28 -0.10
C LEU A 20 -25.95 4.45 0.39
N LYS A 21 -25.60 5.04 1.54
CA LYS A 21 -26.32 6.20 2.09
C LYS A 21 -26.29 7.42 1.18
N LYS A 22 -25.28 7.53 0.32
CA LYS A 22 -25.13 8.62 -0.65
C LYS A 22 -25.71 8.30 -2.03
N ASP A 23 -26.38 7.15 -2.20
CA ASP A 23 -26.87 6.66 -3.51
C ASP A 23 -25.78 6.68 -4.61
N MET A 24 -24.52 6.47 -4.21
CA MET A 24 -23.39 6.46 -5.14
C MET A 24 -23.17 5.10 -5.81
N ILE A 25 -23.80 4.04 -5.30
CA ILE A 25 -23.70 2.67 -5.81
C ILE A 25 -25.05 1.96 -5.74
N GLU A 26 -25.38 1.23 -6.81
CA GLU A 26 -26.46 0.25 -6.81
C GLU A 26 -25.90 -1.13 -6.52
N ILE A 27 -26.49 -1.82 -5.56
CA ILE A 27 -26.12 -3.20 -5.23
C ILE A 27 -26.76 -4.12 -6.27
N THR A 28 -25.94 -4.62 -7.19
CA THR A 28 -26.32 -5.66 -8.16
C THR A 28 -25.96 -7.08 -7.71
N VAL A 29 -25.20 -7.23 -6.62
CA VAL A 29 -24.68 -8.51 -6.09
C VAL A 29 -24.95 -8.64 -4.58
N PRO A 30 -24.89 -9.84 -3.98
CA PRO A 30 -25.02 -10.01 -2.53
C PRO A 30 -24.05 -9.11 -1.74
N LYS A 31 -24.52 -8.53 -0.62
CA LYS A 31 -23.74 -7.61 0.20
C LYS A 31 -22.44 -8.25 0.69
N GLU A 32 -22.45 -9.53 1.07
CA GLU A 32 -21.26 -10.30 1.42
C GLU A 32 -20.19 -10.31 0.32
N GLN A 33 -20.57 -10.52 -0.95
CA GLN A 33 -19.60 -10.53 -2.05
C GLN A 33 -18.98 -9.15 -2.27
N LEU A 34 -19.78 -8.08 -2.20
CA LEU A 34 -19.28 -6.72 -2.28
C LEU A 34 -18.28 -6.40 -1.15
N LEU A 35 -18.55 -6.92 0.04
CA LEU A 35 -17.71 -6.72 1.22
C LEU A 35 -16.38 -7.47 1.10
N GLU A 36 -16.40 -8.72 0.65
CA GLU A 36 -15.18 -9.50 0.33
C GLU A 36 -14.33 -8.80 -0.73
N GLU A 37 -14.94 -8.33 -1.82
CA GLU A 37 -14.23 -7.64 -2.90
C GLU A 37 -13.59 -6.35 -2.38
N ALA A 38 -14.31 -5.56 -1.58
CA ALA A 38 -13.81 -4.33 -0.99
C ALA A 38 -12.68 -4.58 0.02
N GLU A 39 -12.82 -5.59 0.88
CA GLU A 39 -11.77 -6.00 1.80
C GLU A 39 -10.51 -6.42 1.06
N LYS A 40 -10.66 -7.23 0.00
CA LYS A 40 -9.55 -7.68 -0.83
C LYS A 40 -8.86 -6.52 -1.53
N LEU A 41 -9.62 -5.57 -2.08
CA LEU A 41 -9.08 -4.37 -2.72
C LEU A 41 -8.26 -3.52 -1.72
N ILE A 42 -8.80 -3.30 -0.52
CA ILE A 42 -8.11 -2.55 0.54
C ILE A 42 -6.86 -3.29 1.01
N LEU A 43 -6.93 -4.62 1.17
CA LEU A 43 -5.77 -5.45 1.53
C LEU A 43 -4.70 -5.41 0.45
N ASP A 44 -5.07 -5.52 -0.82
CA ASP A 44 -4.13 -5.46 -1.94
C ASP A 44 -3.42 -4.11 -1.96
N GLU A 45 -4.15 -2.99 -1.84
CA GLU A 45 -3.56 -1.64 -1.74
C GLU A 45 -2.63 -1.50 -0.54
N LEU A 46 -3.03 -1.99 0.64
CA LEU A 46 -2.17 -2.00 1.83
C LEU A 46 -0.91 -2.85 1.63
N MET A 47 -0.99 -3.93 0.85
CA MET A 47 0.15 -4.78 0.50
C MET A 47 1.05 -4.16 -0.56
N VAL A 48 0.56 -3.24 -1.41
CA VAL A 48 1.41 -2.50 -2.36
C VAL A 48 2.49 -1.73 -1.61
N GLU A 49 2.17 -1.09 -0.48
CA GLU A 49 3.15 -0.34 0.32
C GLU A 49 4.24 -1.26 0.92
N ASP A 50 3.86 -2.43 1.43
CA ASP A 50 4.82 -3.39 1.97
C ASP A 50 5.72 -3.97 0.85
N ARG A 51 5.15 -4.32 -0.30
CA ARG A 51 5.93 -4.77 -1.47
C ARG A 51 6.89 -3.70 -1.96
N LEU A 52 6.47 -2.43 -1.94
CA LEU A 52 7.32 -1.30 -2.30
C LEU A 52 8.49 -1.16 -1.32
N ASN A 53 8.22 -1.26 -0.02
CA ASN A 53 9.26 -1.22 1.01
C ASN A 53 10.26 -2.37 0.88
N GLU A 54 9.78 -3.57 0.53
CA GLU A 54 10.62 -4.74 0.31
C GLU A 54 11.50 -4.59 -0.95
N GLU A 55 10.94 -4.12 -2.07
CA GLU A 55 11.71 -3.78 -3.28
C GLU A 55 12.80 -2.73 -3.00
N VAL A 56 12.47 -1.68 -2.24
CA VAL A 56 13.45 -0.66 -1.84
C VAL A 56 14.56 -1.27 -0.99
N ARG A 57 14.23 -2.16 -0.05
CA ARG A 57 15.22 -2.86 0.78
C ARG A 57 16.11 -3.80 -0.05
N GLU A 58 15.56 -4.54 -0.99
CA GLU A 58 16.33 -5.43 -1.88
C GLU A 58 17.27 -4.64 -2.79
N LEU A 59 16.80 -3.53 -3.36
CA LEU A 59 17.64 -2.61 -4.13
C LEU A 59 18.82 -2.14 -3.28
N LEU A 60 18.56 -1.64 -2.08
CA LEU A 60 19.62 -1.13 -1.21
C LEU A 60 20.58 -2.22 -0.73
N LYS A 61 20.11 -3.45 -0.52
CA LYS A 61 20.99 -4.60 -0.24
C LYS A 61 21.94 -4.90 -1.40
N LYS A 62 21.47 -4.81 -2.66
CA LYS A 62 22.35 -5.00 -3.83
C LYS A 62 23.43 -3.92 -3.92
N TYR A 63 23.11 -2.70 -3.51
CA TYR A 63 24.06 -1.58 -3.50
C TYR A 63 24.84 -1.46 -2.19
N GLU A 64 24.56 -2.26 -1.16
CA GLU A 64 25.18 -2.16 0.18
C GLU A 64 26.72 -2.25 0.11
N ALA A 65 27.24 -3.12 -0.74
CA ALA A 65 28.68 -3.25 -0.99
C ALA A 65 29.30 -2.03 -1.70
N GLU A 66 28.56 -1.32 -2.56
CA GLU A 66 29.01 -0.06 -3.17
C GLU A 66 28.89 1.11 -2.19
N ILE A 67 27.83 1.14 -1.38
CA ILE A 67 27.57 2.15 -0.35
C ILE A 67 28.67 2.13 0.70
N GLU A 68 29.05 0.93 1.16
CA GLU A 68 30.10 0.74 2.16
C GLU A 68 31.49 1.11 1.58
N ARG A 69 31.71 0.83 0.29
CA ARG A 69 32.95 1.14 -0.42
C ARG A 69 33.11 2.64 -0.72
N ASP A 70 32.01 3.35 -0.98
CA ASP A 70 31.99 4.77 -1.34
C ASP A 70 31.59 5.70 -0.17
N LYS A 71 31.44 5.15 1.06
CA LYS A 71 30.98 5.84 2.28
C LYS A 71 29.68 6.64 2.07
N LEU A 72 28.77 6.13 1.25
CA LEU A 72 27.50 6.78 1.00
C LEU A 72 26.55 6.57 2.20
N ASP A 73 25.77 7.59 2.55
CA ASP A 73 24.76 7.46 3.59
C ASP A 73 23.60 6.58 3.10
N TYR A 74 23.54 5.34 3.59
CA TYR A 74 22.46 4.38 3.34
C TYR A 74 21.06 5.01 3.50
N ARG A 75 20.91 5.85 4.53
CA ARG A 75 19.66 6.53 4.86
C ARG A 75 19.22 7.50 3.76
N LYS A 76 20.18 8.17 3.10
CA LYS A 76 19.93 9.14 2.03
C LYS A 76 19.55 8.45 0.73
N LEU A 77 20.20 7.32 0.42
CA LEU A 77 19.85 6.47 -0.72
C LEU A 77 18.48 5.81 -0.55
N PHE A 78 18.14 5.42 0.70
CA PHE A 78 16.80 4.93 1.02
C PHE A 78 15.73 5.97 0.70
N GLU A 79 15.91 7.20 1.15
CA GLU A 79 14.94 8.27 0.85
C GLU A 79 14.86 8.60 -0.65
N MET A 80 15.99 8.66 -1.35
CA MET A 80 16.01 8.94 -2.79
C MET A 80 15.33 7.82 -3.61
N THR A 81 15.59 6.57 -3.26
CA THR A 81 15.00 5.40 -3.94
C THR A 81 13.51 5.30 -3.63
N LYS A 82 13.11 5.55 -2.38
CA LYS A 82 11.70 5.64 -1.98
C LYS A 82 10.99 6.75 -2.76
N GLN A 83 11.55 7.95 -2.86
CA GLN A 83 10.96 9.04 -3.65
C GLN A 83 10.84 8.71 -5.14
N LYS A 84 11.85 8.06 -5.73
CA LYS A 84 11.79 7.60 -7.13
C LYS A 84 10.68 6.58 -7.35
N LEU A 85 10.56 5.57 -6.49
CA LEU A 85 9.54 4.53 -6.61
C LEU A 85 8.12 5.10 -6.42
N VAL A 86 7.95 6.00 -5.44
CA VAL A 86 6.67 6.69 -5.18
C VAL A 86 6.24 7.48 -6.41
N LYS A 87 7.16 8.23 -7.04
CA LYS A 87 6.89 8.95 -8.29
C LYS A 87 6.60 8.01 -9.48
N GLN A 88 7.31 6.89 -9.61
CA GLN A 88 7.10 5.96 -10.72
C GLN A 88 5.77 5.22 -10.64
N ARG A 89 5.32 4.85 -9.43
CA ARG A 89 4.03 4.17 -9.23
C ARG A 89 2.87 5.14 -9.00
N ASN A 90 3.11 6.45 -9.07
CA ASN A 90 2.13 7.50 -8.81
C ASN A 90 1.41 7.30 -7.47
N LEU A 91 2.10 6.71 -6.48
CA LEU A 91 1.54 6.43 -5.17
C LEU A 91 1.51 7.74 -4.37
N VAL A 92 0.37 8.02 -3.74
CA VAL A 92 0.23 9.16 -2.82
C VAL A 92 0.47 8.62 -1.41
N LEU A 93 1.55 9.06 -0.76
CA LEU A 93 1.91 8.74 0.63
C LEU A 93 1.29 9.74 1.61
#